data_AF-A0A7C9RN27-F1
#
_entry.id   AF-A0A7C9RN27-F1
#
_cell.length_a   1.000
_cell.length_b   1.000
_cell.length_c   1.000
_cell.angle_alpha   90.00
_cell.angle_beta   90.00
_cell.angle_gamma   90.00
#
_symmetry.space_group_name_H-M   'P 1'
#
loop_
_entity.id
_entity.type
_entity.pdbx_description
1 polymer ?
#
loop_
_entity_poly.entity_id
_entity_poly.type
_entity_poly.pdbx_seq_one_letter_code
_entity_poly.pdbx_strand_id
1 'polypeptide(L)' 'MKLSRPMSLFLVAFGVWSWVIWPTFLKNIWNDPRSFSDGPTPFFTVHLVLVIASLVFGSVIGVLGVRGFLATRRR' A
#
# COMPACT_ATOMS: atom_id res chain seq x y z
N MET A 1 -3.23 -14.72 20.15
CA MET A 1 -3.29 -13.38 20.78
C MET A 1 -4.17 -12.48 19.92
N LYS A 2 -4.99 -11.59 20.50
CA LYS A 2 -5.77 -10.58 19.73
C LYS A 2 -4.97 -9.28 19.63
N LEU A 3 -5.04 -8.59 18.50
CA LEU A 3 -4.40 -7.27 18.33
C LEU A 3 -4.99 -6.27 19.35
N SER A 4 -4.11 -5.46 19.94
CA SER A 4 -4.55 -4.35 20.79
C SER A 4 -5.24 -3.26 19.95
N ARG A 5 -6.03 -2.42 20.59
CA ARG A 5 -6.72 -1.30 19.91
C ARG A 5 -5.73 -0.31 19.27
N PRO A 6 -4.63 0.12 19.93
CA PRO A 6 -3.63 0.98 19.29
C PRO A 6 -2.97 0.32 18.09
N MET A 7 -2.62 -0.98 18.19
CA MET A 7 -2.00 -1.69 17.07
C MET A 7 -2.95 -1.81 15.88
N SER A 8 -4.23 -2.08 16.15
CA SER A 8 -5.25 -2.15 15.09
C SER A 8 -5.38 -0.81 14.35
N LEU A 9 -5.38 0.31 15.08
CA LEU A 9 -5.42 1.64 14.49
C LEU A 9 -4.15 1.95 13.68
N PHE A 10 -2.98 1.56 14.19
CA PHE A 10 -1.72 1.68 13.47
C PHE A 10 -1.76 0.96 12.11
N LEU A 11 -2.28 -0.27 12.06
CA LEU A 11 -2.39 -1.02 10.81
C LEU A 11 -3.35 -0.35 9.80
N VAL A 12 -4.45 0.24 10.29
CA VAL A 12 -5.35 1.04 9.43
C VAL A 12 -4.63 2.26 8.89
N ALA A 13 -3.95 3.03 9.75
CA ALA A 13 -3.19 4.20 9.34
C ALA A 13 -2.09 3.84 8.32
N PHE A 14 -1.40 2.72 8.51
CA PHE A 14 -0.40 2.21 7.58
C PHE A 14 -1.01 1.84 6.22
N GLY A 15 -2.19 1.21 6.21
CA GLY A 15 -2.91 0.91 4.98
C GLY A 15 -3.29 2.18 4.22
N VAL A 16 -3.83 3.19 4.91
CA VAL A 16 -4.18 4.49 4.33
C VAL A 16 -2.92 5.19 3.79
N TRP A 17 -1.85 5.24 4.56
CA TRP A 17 -0.58 5.81 4.15
C TRP A 17 -0.01 5.15 2.89
N SER A 18 -0.10 3.82 2.81
CA SER A 18 0.32 3.06 1.62
C SER A 18 -0.45 3.52 0.37
N TRP A 19 -1.76 3.73 0.49
CA TRP A 19 -2.61 4.23 -0.60
C TRP A 19 -2.35 5.69 -0.98
N VAL A 20 -1.70 6.48 -0.14
CA VAL A 20 -1.27 7.84 -0.49
C VAL A 20 0.08 7.81 -1.21
N ILE A 21 1.04 7.06 -0.68
CA ILE A 21 2.42 7.08 -1.18
C ILE A 21 2.56 6.37 -2.52
N TRP A 22 2.01 5.16 -2.67
CA TRP A 22 2.29 4.35 -3.85
C TRP A 22 1.72 4.90 -5.16
N PRO A 23 0.49 5.45 -5.22
CA PRO A 23 0.00 6.12 -6.42
C PRO A 23 0.80 7.38 -6.77
N THR A 24 1.21 8.15 -5.76
CA THR A 24 2.06 9.33 -5.95
C THR A 24 3.44 8.93 -6.49
N PHE A 25 4.02 7.87 -5.95
CA PHE A 25 5.27 7.29 -6.42
C PHE A 25 5.15 6.79 -7.87
N LEU A 26 4.08 6.06 -8.21
CA LEU A 26 3.83 5.60 -9.57
C LEU A 26 3.70 6.77 -10.55
N LYS A 27 3.02 7.86 -10.16
CA LYS A 27 2.93 9.07 -10.98
C LYS A 27 4.32 9.65 -11.26
N ASN A 28 5.20 9.69 -10.25
CA ASN A 28 6.56 10.20 -10.44
C ASN A 28 7.38 9.28 -11.35
N ILE A 29 7.27 7.96 -11.18
CA ILE A 29 7.93 6.98 -12.05
C ILE A 29 7.41 7.12 -13.48
N TRP A 30 6.10 7.23 -13.69
CA TRP A 30 5.52 7.41 -15.01
C TRP A 30 6.11 8.62 -15.76
N ASN A 31 6.44 9.70 -15.04
CA ASN A 31 7.04 10.90 -15.62
C ASN A 31 8.59 10.86 -15.70
N ASP A 32 9.24 9.80 -15.20
CA ASP A 32 10.69 9.66 -15.28
C ASP A 32 11.12 9.34 -16.72
N PRO A 33 12.16 10.01 -17.26
CA PRO A 33 12.61 9.81 -18.65
C PRO A 33 13.09 8.37 -18.93
N ARG A 34 13.40 7.57 -17.90
CA ARG A 34 13.80 6.16 -18.06
C ARG A 34 12.61 5.21 -18.22
N SER A 35 11.38 5.68 -18.00
CA SER A 35 10.20 4.80 -17.95
C SER A 35 9.74 4.32 -19.31
N PHE A 36 9.94 5.14 -20.34
CA PHE A 36 9.46 4.85 -21.68
C PHE A 36 10.54 5.16 -22.72
N SER A 37 10.72 4.22 -23.66
CA SER A 37 11.47 4.43 -24.91
C SER A 37 10.57 4.03 -26.09
N ASP A 38 10.78 2.87 -26.70
CA ASP A 38 9.88 2.28 -27.72
C ASP A 38 8.68 1.53 -27.08
N GLY A 39 8.52 1.69 -25.77
CA GLY A 39 7.55 1.00 -24.94
C GLY A 39 7.94 1.07 -23.45
N PRO A 40 7.23 0.34 -22.57
CA PRO A 40 7.57 0.26 -21.15
C PRO A 40 8.96 -0.36 -20.98
N THR A 41 9.85 0.35 -20.30
CA THR A 41 11.19 -0.19 -20.01
C THR A 41 11.15 -1.17 -18.84
N PRO A 42 12.22 -1.96 -18.62
CA PRO A 42 12.37 -2.73 -17.39
C PRO A 42 12.34 -1.84 -16.13
N PHE A 43 12.86 -0.60 -16.21
CA PHE A 43 12.77 0.36 -15.12
C PHE A 43 11.30 0.63 -14.75
N PHE A 44 10.46 0.99 -15.70
CA PHE A 44 9.04 1.21 -15.43
C PHE A 44 8.34 -0.06 -14.93
N THR A 45 8.58 -1.19 -15.60
CA THR A 45 7.89 -2.46 -15.32
C THR A 45 8.13 -2.95 -13.90
N VAL A 46 9.39 -2.91 -13.42
CA VAL A 46 9.72 -3.32 -12.05
C VAL A 46 9.00 -2.43 -11.04
N HIS A 47 9.01 -1.12 -11.23
CA HIS A 47 8.35 -0.19 -10.31
C HIS A 47 6.83 -0.34 -10.33
N LEU A 48 6.23 -0.60 -11.49
CA LEU A 48 4.80 -0.89 -11.58
C LEU A 48 4.43 -2.15 -10.79
N VAL A 49 5.19 -3.23 -10.94
CA VAL A 49 4.98 -4.48 -10.18
C VAL A 49 5.14 -4.23 -8.68
N LEU A 50 6.17 -3.49 -8.26
CA LEU A 50 6.39 -3.11 -6.87
C LEU A 50 5.21 -2.32 -6.31
N VAL A 51 4.72 -1.30 -7.04
CA VAL A 51 3.55 -0.51 -6.64
C VAL A 51 2.32 -1.40 -6.45
N ILE A 52 2.02 -2.29 -7.42
CA ILE A 52 0.86 -3.18 -7.34
C ILE A 52 0.97 -4.10 -6.12
N ALA A 53 2.11 -4.77 -5.95
CA ALA A 53 2.35 -5.65 -4.80
C ALA A 53 2.20 -4.90 -3.48
N SER A 54 2.79 -3.71 -3.37
CA SER A 54 2.71 -2.89 -2.17
C SER A 54 1.31 -2.37 -1.87
N LEU A 55 0.51 -2.03 -2.90
CA LEU A 55 -0.90 -1.66 -2.72
C LEU A 55 -1.74 -2.86 -2.24
N VAL A 56 -1.49 -4.06 -2.77
CA VAL A 56 -2.15 -5.29 -2.30
C VAL A 56 -1.81 -5.53 -0.83
N PHE A 57 -0.52 -5.51 -0.47
CA PHE A 57 -0.11 -5.71 0.93
C PHE A 57 -0.65 -4.62 1.85
N GLY A 58 -0.57 -3.34 1.46
CA GLY A 58 -1.13 -2.23 2.22
C GLY A 58 -2.64 -2.37 2.45
N SER A 59 -3.37 -2.84 1.44
CA SER A 59 -4.81 -3.11 1.55
C SER A 59 -5.11 -4.26 2.52
N VAL A 60 -4.39 -5.38 2.42
CA VAL A 60 -4.52 -6.51 3.34
C VAL A 60 -4.24 -6.07 4.78
N ILE A 61 -3.15 -5.32 5.00
CA ILE A 61 -2.78 -4.77 6.30
C ILE A 61 -3.89 -3.86 6.85
N GLY A 62 -4.40 -2.95 6.02
CA GLY A 62 -5.50 -2.05 6.41
C GLY A 62 -6.77 -2.83 6.80
N VAL A 63 -7.16 -3.83 6.02
CA VAL A 63 -8.31 -4.70 6.31
C VAL A 63 -8.11 -5.46 7.62
N LEU A 64 -6.91 -6.00 7.87
CA LEU A 64 -6.60 -6.66 9.15
C LEU A 64 -6.68 -5.68 10.33
N GLY A 65 -6.23 -4.44 10.15
CA GLY A 65 -6.38 -3.35 11.11
C GLY A 65 -7.84 -3.06 11.45
N VAL A 66 -8.69 -2.91 10.42
CA VAL A 66 -10.14 -2.68 10.60
C VAL A 66 -10.78 -3.85 11.35
N ARG A 67 -10.49 -5.09 10.94
CA ARG A 67 -11.02 -6.29 11.58
C ARG A 67 -10.57 -6.39 13.05
N GLY A 68 -9.30 -6.10 13.34
CA GLY A 68 -8.76 -6.04 14.69
C GLY A 68 -9.49 -5.00 15.55
N PHE A 69 -9.67 -3.79 15.02
CA PHE A 69 -10.34 -2.71 15.72
C PHE A 69 -11.80 -3.05 16.05
N LEU A 70 -12.55 -3.57 15.08
CA LEU A 70 -13.94 -3.99 15.28
C LEU A 70 -14.07 -5.14 16.29
N ALA A 71 -13.11 -6.07 16.31
CA ALA A 71 -13.08 -7.16 17.30
C ALA A 71 -12.83 -6.67 18.73
N THR A 72 -12.11 -5.55 18.91
CA THR A 72 -11.92 -4.93 20.24
C THR A 72 -13.17 -4.20 20.75
N ARG A 73 -14.04 -3.71 19.85
CA ARG A 73 -15.31 -3.03 20.21
C ARG A 73 -16.42 -3.99 20.67
N ARG A 74 -16.32 -5.28 20.35
CA ARG A 74 -17.30 -6.32 20.73
C ARG A 74 -17.03 -6.91 22.14
N ARG A 75 -16.06 -6.37 22.87
CA ARG A 75 -15.75 -6.70 24.26
C ARG A 75 -16.03 -5.48 25.12
#